data_AF-A0A7V2WZ46-F1
#
_entry.id   AF-A0A7V2WZ46-F1
#
_cell.length_a   1.000
_cell.length_b   1.000
_cell.length_c   1.000
_cell.angle_alpha   90.00
_cell.angle_beta   90.00
_cell.angle_gamma   90.00
#
_symmetry.space_group_name_H-M   'P 1'
#
loop_
_entity.id
_entity.type
_entity.pdbx_description
1 polymer ?
#
loop_
_entity_poly.entity_id
_entity_poly.type
_entity_poly.pdbx_seq_one_letter_code
_entity_poly.pdbx_strand_id
1 'polypeptide(L)'
;MPPARPRIVPEPTNDRGRRTAMTRTTFLASLAGALAGSALGLAAAAAAPADEIYVPLGGAGKVLVVDAASDRAVGTIEGLPAAHGLAATPDGRFLVVGSFSEREPGSAPPKPQGMSQEEHAAHHGMAGMDMKKKGEGAGGMAMEAAKPVSTVSVVDLEKREVVRRIDVPGAVHHVAVSPDGRFAVVTQPNADTVTAIDLSDFSVAATVPVGALPNYAMFAPDGGRVYVSSAGSDRVVEISVGDWKIARAIETGAGPEHLVIDAKGERLYVVNNGDGTVGEIDLAAGKQLRAIPVGDVLHGIDLGDDGRRLFVAIMGENKLIAYDLVTGTFRSTELASGPFHVMAVRGRGKLYVSSAEEPRIWVIDQKTLELRGEIPIEGKGHQMAQQLGS
;
A
#
# COMPACT_ATOMS: atom_id res chain seq x y z
N MET A 1 63.14 36.62 -18.58
CA MET A 1 64.59 36.49 -18.87
C MET A 1 65.30 36.01 -17.60
N PRO A 2 66.37 35.20 -17.74
CA PRO A 2 66.68 33.99 -16.94
C PRO A 2 67.91 34.26 -16.01
N PRO A 3 68.76 33.31 -15.50
CA PRO A 3 69.22 31.96 -15.94
C PRO A 3 68.87 30.81 -14.94
N ALA A 4 68.71 29.52 -15.29
CA ALA A 4 69.53 28.48 -15.94
C ALA A 4 70.46 27.68 -15.00
N ARG A 5 70.42 26.33 -15.15
CA ARG A 5 70.84 25.22 -14.25
C ARG A 5 72.37 24.95 -14.20
N PRO A 6 72.84 23.92 -13.44
CA PRO A 6 73.00 22.59 -14.06
C PRO A 6 72.68 21.34 -13.20
N ARG A 7 72.48 20.22 -13.94
CA ARG A 7 72.34 18.80 -13.57
C ARG A 7 73.52 18.24 -12.75
N ILE A 8 73.29 17.15 -12.00
CA ILE A 8 74.10 15.91 -11.99
C ILE A 8 73.22 14.73 -11.50
N VAL A 9 73.32 13.59 -12.21
CA VAL A 9 72.85 12.24 -11.83
C VAL A 9 74.14 11.39 -11.70
N PRO A 10 74.17 10.41 -10.78
CA PRO A 10 74.37 9.03 -11.26
C PRO A 10 73.57 7.98 -10.47
N GLU A 11 73.00 7.02 -11.20
CA GLU A 11 72.84 5.62 -10.78
C GLU A 11 74.18 4.90 -11.05
N PRO A 12 74.55 3.78 -10.38
CA PRO A 12 73.94 2.48 -10.76
C PRO A 12 74.01 1.31 -9.73
N THR A 13 73.46 0.17 -10.19
CA THR A 13 73.80 -1.26 -9.95
C THR A 13 73.31 -2.00 -8.70
N ASN A 14 72.22 -2.75 -8.94
CA ASN A 14 72.01 -4.21 -8.76
C ASN A 14 73.19 -5.04 -8.17
N ASP A 15 72.93 -5.81 -7.11
CA ASP A 15 73.64 -7.08 -6.88
C ASP A 15 72.74 -8.18 -6.30
N ARG A 16 72.91 -9.37 -6.86
CA ARG A 16 72.21 -10.62 -6.57
C ARG A 16 73.12 -11.50 -5.71
N GLY A 17 72.63 -11.86 -4.53
CA GLY A 17 72.36 -13.26 -4.24
C GLY A 17 73.36 -14.09 -3.42
N ARG A 18 72.73 -15.10 -2.78
CA ARG A 18 73.21 -16.40 -2.30
C ARG A 18 74.02 -16.39 -1.00
N ARG A 19 74.00 -17.40 -0.12
CA ARG A 19 73.21 -18.64 0.16
C ARG A 19 73.87 -19.24 1.42
N THR A 20 73.17 -20.17 2.10
CA THR A 20 73.63 -21.36 2.90
C THR A 20 72.93 -21.40 4.28
N ALA A 21 72.50 -22.52 4.87
CA ALA A 21 72.59 -23.98 4.62
C ALA A 21 71.41 -24.67 5.37
N MET A 22 70.67 -25.59 4.75
CA MET A 22 70.66 -27.06 4.96
C MET A 22 70.51 -27.60 6.39
N THR A 23 69.45 -28.40 6.60
CA THR A 23 69.59 -29.76 7.16
C THR A 23 68.47 -30.66 6.61
N ARG A 24 68.84 -31.89 6.23
CA ARG A 24 67.99 -32.94 5.64
C ARG A 24 67.50 -33.88 6.74
N THR A 25 66.25 -34.34 6.66
CA THR A 25 65.87 -35.70 7.08
C THR A 25 64.82 -36.25 6.11
N THR A 26 65.07 -37.44 5.57
CA THR A 26 64.24 -38.18 4.61
C THR A 26 63.28 -39.12 5.31
N PHE A 27 62.02 -39.19 4.85
CA PHE A 27 61.22 -40.43 4.83
C PHE A 27 60.21 -40.34 3.67
N LEU A 28 60.21 -41.35 2.79
CA LEU A 28 59.22 -41.57 1.75
C LEU A 28 58.28 -42.68 2.23
N ALA A 29 56.98 -42.42 2.26
CA ALA A 29 55.93 -43.43 2.12
C ALA A 29 54.67 -42.77 1.54
N SER A 30 54.10 -43.44 0.55
CA SER A 30 53.08 -43.01 -0.38
C SER A 30 51.64 -43.24 0.10
N LEU A 31 50.74 -42.41 -0.44
CA LEU A 31 49.35 -42.71 -0.83
C LEU A 31 48.27 -42.82 0.27
N ALA A 32 47.39 -41.81 0.35
CA ALA A 32 45.93 -41.95 0.38
C ALA A 32 45.28 -40.56 0.46
N GLY A 33 44.30 -40.29 -0.40
CA GLY A 33 43.66 -38.99 -0.54
C GLY A 33 42.75 -38.59 0.63
N ALA A 34 42.68 -37.28 0.85
CA ALA A 34 41.52 -36.62 1.41
C ALA A 34 41.48 -35.19 0.85
N LEU A 35 40.62 -34.97 -0.15
CA LEU A 35 40.14 -33.65 -0.51
C LEU A 35 39.29 -33.15 0.67
N ALA A 36 39.89 -32.41 1.60
CA ALA A 36 39.14 -31.60 2.54
C ALA A 36 38.56 -30.43 1.75
N GLY A 37 37.33 -30.60 1.27
CA GLY A 37 36.54 -29.55 0.68
C GLY A 37 36.33 -28.45 1.71
N SER A 38 36.90 -27.28 1.46
CA SER A 38 36.53 -26.04 2.15
C SER A 38 35.08 -25.74 1.77
N ALA A 39 34.14 -26.18 2.60
CA ALA A 39 32.77 -25.68 2.54
C ALA A 39 32.81 -24.21 2.97
N LEU A 40 32.97 -23.30 2.00
CA LEU A 40 32.49 -21.93 2.18
C LEU A 40 30.97 -22.05 2.34
N GLY A 41 30.51 -22.02 3.59
CA GLY A 41 29.12 -21.75 3.86
C GLY A 41 28.80 -20.37 3.29
N LEU A 42 28.05 -20.34 2.18
CA LEU A 42 27.28 -19.15 1.86
C LEU A 42 26.26 -19.02 2.99
N ALA A 43 26.54 -18.16 3.96
CA ALA A 43 25.46 -17.55 4.70
C ALA A 43 24.59 -16.85 3.67
N ALA A 44 23.39 -17.37 3.43
CA ALA A 44 22.37 -16.64 2.71
C ALA A 44 22.18 -15.34 3.51
N ALA A 45 22.65 -14.22 2.95
CA ALA A 45 22.24 -12.93 3.46
C ALA A 45 20.72 -12.94 3.39
N ALA A 46 20.06 -12.79 4.55
CA ALA A 46 18.62 -12.54 4.56
C ALA A 46 18.40 -11.37 3.60
N ALA A 47 17.63 -11.60 2.54
CA ALA A 47 17.30 -10.53 1.60
C ALA A 47 16.68 -9.41 2.43
N ALA A 48 17.21 -8.20 2.28
CA ALA A 48 16.56 -7.04 2.87
C ALA A 48 15.10 -7.05 2.41
N PRO A 49 14.15 -6.71 3.30
CA PRO A 49 12.74 -6.63 2.93
C PRO A 49 12.61 -5.75 1.67
N ALA A 50 11.83 -6.23 0.72
CA ALA A 50 11.75 -5.60 -0.59
C ALA A 50 11.08 -4.22 -0.44
N ASP A 51 11.73 -3.16 -0.93
CA ASP A 51 11.13 -1.82 -1.01
C ASP A 51 10.23 -1.77 -2.25
N GLU A 52 9.10 -2.44 -2.13
CA GLU A 52 8.14 -2.67 -3.20
C GLU A 52 6.90 -1.79 -3.02
N ILE A 53 6.34 -1.40 -4.16
CA ILE A 53 5.06 -0.74 -4.26
C ILE A 53 4.10 -1.64 -5.00
N TYR A 54 2.93 -1.84 -4.41
CA TYR A 54 1.82 -2.59 -4.96
C TYR A 54 0.82 -1.64 -5.59
N VAL A 55 0.50 -1.87 -6.87
CA VAL A 55 -0.45 -1.05 -7.63
C VAL A 55 -1.63 -1.92 -8.06
N PRO A 56 -2.87 -1.62 -7.63
CA PRO A 56 -4.04 -2.38 -8.05
C PRO A 56 -4.39 -2.08 -9.51
N LEU A 57 -4.50 -3.12 -10.33
CA LEU A 57 -4.80 -3.00 -11.76
C LEU A 57 -6.27 -3.31 -12.10
N GLY A 58 -7.18 -3.23 -11.11
CA GLY A 58 -8.63 -3.27 -11.31
C GLY A 58 -9.10 -4.44 -12.18
N GLY A 59 -9.60 -4.11 -13.37
CA GLY A 59 -10.17 -5.05 -14.33
C GLY A 59 -9.19 -6.09 -14.88
N ALA A 60 -7.87 -5.88 -14.72
CA ALA A 60 -6.87 -6.88 -15.09
C ALA A 60 -6.82 -8.07 -14.12
N GLY A 61 -7.45 -7.96 -12.95
CA GLY A 61 -7.53 -9.05 -11.98
C GLY A 61 -6.20 -9.37 -11.29
N LYS A 62 -5.31 -8.39 -11.23
CA LYS A 62 -3.93 -8.51 -10.71
C LYS A 62 -3.46 -7.23 -10.02
N VAL A 63 -2.35 -7.36 -9.30
CA VAL A 63 -1.60 -6.25 -8.71
C VAL A 63 -0.22 -6.20 -9.36
N LEU A 64 0.21 -5.02 -9.79
CA LEU A 64 1.57 -4.78 -10.27
C LEU A 64 2.50 -4.58 -9.07
N VAL A 65 3.71 -5.13 -9.15
CA VAL A 65 4.77 -4.92 -8.18
C VAL A 65 5.85 -4.05 -8.81
N VAL A 66 6.14 -2.93 -8.17
CA VAL A 66 7.12 -1.93 -8.62
C VAL A 66 8.25 -1.85 -7.60
N ASP A 67 9.49 -1.92 -8.07
CA ASP A 67 10.66 -1.62 -7.23
C ASP A 67 10.75 -0.11 -7.02
N ALA A 68 10.58 0.32 -5.77
CA ALA A 68 10.51 1.74 -5.42
C ALA A 68 11.86 2.45 -5.56
N ALA A 69 12.99 1.73 -5.65
CA ALA A 69 14.29 2.36 -5.90
C ALA A 69 14.45 2.78 -7.37
N SER A 70 14.10 1.89 -8.30
CA SER A 70 14.33 2.06 -9.75
C SER A 70 13.11 2.52 -10.54
N ASP A 71 11.93 2.59 -9.93
CA ASP A 71 10.66 2.95 -10.59
C ASP A 71 10.30 1.96 -11.72
N ARG A 72 10.62 0.67 -11.53
CA ARG A 72 10.37 -0.36 -12.54
C ARG A 72 9.41 -1.41 -12.04
N ALA A 73 8.51 -1.84 -12.92
CA ALA A 73 7.75 -3.06 -12.75
C ALA A 73 8.72 -4.26 -12.62
N VAL A 74 8.58 -5.02 -11.54
CA VAL A 74 9.39 -6.20 -11.23
C VAL A 74 8.57 -7.49 -11.16
N GLY A 75 7.24 -7.41 -11.21
CA GLY A 75 6.37 -8.58 -11.29
C GLY A 75 4.89 -8.23 -11.14
N THR A 76 4.06 -9.27 -11.11
CA THR A 76 2.63 -9.16 -10.82
C THR A 76 2.21 -10.21 -9.78
N ILE A 77 1.08 -9.95 -9.11
CA ILE A 77 0.37 -10.90 -8.26
C ILE A 77 -1.01 -11.12 -8.89
N GLU A 78 -1.29 -12.36 -9.27
CA GLU A 78 -2.49 -12.73 -10.03
C GLU A 78 -3.64 -13.22 -9.14
N GLY A 79 -4.84 -13.37 -9.71
CA GLY A 79 -5.98 -13.97 -9.00
C GLY A 79 -6.69 -13.02 -8.02
N LEU A 80 -6.59 -11.71 -8.30
CA LEU A 80 -7.14 -10.61 -7.52
C LEU A 80 -8.19 -9.84 -8.36
N PRO A 81 -9.35 -10.47 -8.66
CA PRO A 81 -10.37 -9.88 -9.53
C PRO A 81 -10.86 -8.53 -8.99
N ALA A 82 -10.88 -7.53 -9.86
CA ALA A 82 -11.29 -6.16 -9.54
C ALA A 82 -10.55 -5.57 -8.31
N ALA A 83 -9.26 -5.88 -8.16
CA ALA A 83 -8.40 -5.29 -7.13
C ALA A 83 -8.48 -3.75 -7.16
N HIS A 84 -8.76 -3.13 -6.03
CA HIS A 84 -9.05 -1.70 -5.99
C HIS A 84 -8.41 -0.96 -4.81
N GLY A 85 -8.83 -1.25 -3.58
CA GLY A 85 -8.14 -0.82 -2.37
C GLY A 85 -7.10 -1.86 -1.95
N LEU A 86 -5.91 -1.45 -1.50
CA LEU A 86 -4.94 -2.38 -0.92
C LEU A 86 -4.01 -1.72 0.11
N ALA A 87 -3.50 -2.53 1.04
CA ALA A 87 -2.50 -2.12 2.02
C ALA A 87 -1.60 -3.30 2.40
N ALA A 88 -0.31 -3.02 2.58
CA ALA A 88 0.67 -4.00 3.06
C ALA A 88 0.76 -3.96 4.59
N THR A 89 1.00 -5.11 5.23
CA THR A 89 1.32 -5.15 6.65
C THR A 89 2.72 -4.58 6.91
N PRO A 90 2.93 -3.87 8.04
CA PRO A 90 4.24 -3.27 8.34
C PRO A 90 5.39 -4.28 8.48
N ASP A 91 5.09 -5.52 8.85
CA ASP A 91 6.06 -6.61 8.92
C ASP A 91 6.42 -7.20 7.53
N GLY A 92 5.78 -6.71 6.45
CA GLY A 92 6.02 -7.17 5.10
C GLY A 92 5.49 -8.57 4.80
N ARG A 93 4.66 -9.15 5.68
CA ARG A 93 4.17 -10.51 5.53
C ARG A 93 3.00 -10.61 4.57
N PHE A 94 2.05 -9.67 4.65
CA PHE A 94 0.81 -9.73 3.91
C PHE A 94 0.53 -8.47 3.11
N LEU A 95 -0.13 -8.66 1.97
CA LEU A 95 -0.86 -7.62 1.27
C LEU A 95 -2.35 -7.93 1.36
N VAL A 96 -3.13 -6.98 1.88
CA VAL A 96 -4.59 -7.08 1.98
C VAL A 96 -5.18 -6.32 0.81
N VAL A 97 -6.00 -6.99 0.01
CA VAL A 97 -6.54 -6.46 -1.26
C VAL A 97 -8.06 -6.57 -1.29
N GLY A 98 -8.73 -5.43 -1.42
CA GLY A 98 -10.17 -5.34 -1.60
C GLY A 98 -10.59 -5.45 -3.06
N SER A 99 -11.67 -6.16 -3.34
CA SER A 99 -12.32 -6.20 -4.64
C SER A 99 -13.43 -5.15 -4.75
N PHE A 100 -13.50 -4.43 -5.86
CA PHE A 100 -14.61 -3.51 -6.14
C PHE A 100 -15.81 -4.20 -6.82
N SER A 101 -15.72 -5.51 -7.08
CA SER A 101 -16.84 -6.27 -7.64
C SER A 101 -17.68 -6.91 -6.54
N GLU A 102 -18.99 -6.84 -6.72
CA GLU A 102 -19.97 -7.49 -5.86
C GLU A 102 -20.43 -8.82 -6.48
N ARG A 103 -20.88 -9.72 -5.61
CA ARG A 103 -21.41 -11.04 -5.97
C ARG A 103 -22.50 -11.46 -4.99
N GLU A 104 -23.36 -12.37 -5.45
CA GLU A 104 -24.39 -12.97 -4.60
C GLU A 104 -23.75 -13.71 -3.42
N PRO A 105 -24.27 -13.58 -2.19
CA PRO A 105 -23.80 -14.34 -1.04
C PRO A 105 -23.81 -15.85 -1.30
N GLY A 106 -22.75 -16.55 -0.90
CA GLY A 106 -22.62 -18.00 -1.10
C GLY A 106 -22.24 -18.43 -2.51
N SER A 107 -22.14 -17.51 -3.47
CA SER A 107 -21.40 -17.79 -4.71
C SER A 107 -19.94 -18.10 -4.37
N ALA A 108 -19.23 -18.87 -5.20
CA ALA A 108 -17.78 -19.00 -5.02
C ALA A 108 -17.11 -17.73 -5.57
N PRO A 109 -16.12 -17.14 -4.88
CA PRO A 109 -15.28 -16.14 -5.51
C PRO A 109 -14.55 -16.78 -6.72
N PRO A 110 -14.06 -15.98 -7.68
CA PRO A 110 -13.32 -16.53 -8.82
C PRO A 110 -12.17 -17.42 -8.35
N LYS A 111 -12.08 -18.60 -8.96
CA LYS A 111 -11.04 -19.59 -8.66
C LYS A 111 -9.65 -19.01 -8.95
N PRO A 112 -8.64 -19.16 -8.06
CA PRO A 112 -7.25 -18.91 -8.41
C PRO A 112 -6.83 -19.63 -9.68
N GLN A 113 -5.96 -19.02 -10.48
CA GLN A 113 -5.31 -19.74 -11.58
C GLN A 113 -4.46 -20.88 -11.00
N GLY A 114 -4.59 -22.09 -11.55
CA GLY A 114 -3.82 -23.28 -11.13
C GLY A 114 -4.49 -24.21 -10.09
N MET A 115 -5.51 -23.76 -9.35
CA MET A 115 -6.25 -24.62 -8.39
C MET A 115 -7.34 -25.43 -9.10
N SER A 116 -7.70 -26.65 -8.67
CA SER A 116 -8.88 -27.34 -9.24
C SER A 116 -10.21 -26.75 -8.73
N GLN A 117 -11.32 -26.95 -9.45
CA GLN A 117 -12.66 -26.52 -8.98
C GLN A 117 -13.05 -27.24 -7.68
N GLU A 118 -12.66 -28.51 -7.52
CA GLU A 118 -12.95 -29.31 -6.33
C GLU A 118 -12.16 -28.85 -5.10
N GLU A 119 -10.87 -28.53 -5.25
CA GLU A 119 -10.05 -27.96 -4.16
C GLU A 119 -10.55 -26.56 -3.75
N HIS A 120 -10.94 -25.73 -4.72
CA HIS A 120 -11.52 -24.41 -4.48
C HIS A 120 -12.86 -24.50 -3.74
N ALA A 121 -13.74 -25.41 -4.15
CA ALA A 121 -15.02 -25.65 -3.48
C ALA A 121 -14.85 -26.24 -2.08
N ALA A 122 -13.89 -27.15 -1.88
CA ALA A 122 -13.59 -27.75 -0.58
C ALA A 122 -13.09 -26.73 0.45
N HIS A 123 -12.32 -25.72 0.02
CA HIS A 123 -11.85 -24.63 0.88
C HIS A 123 -12.98 -23.64 1.26
N HIS A 124 -14.03 -23.53 0.46
CA HIS A 124 -15.24 -22.73 0.74
C HIS A 124 -16.40 -23.59 1.29
N GLY A 125 -16.11 -24.83 1.72
CA GLY A 125 -17.06 -25.86 2.15
C GLY A 125 -17.82 -25.57 3.44
N MET A 126 -18.66 -24.54 3.44
CA MET A 126 -19.92 -24.49 4.20
C MET A 126 -21.11 -24.06 3.32
N ALA A 127 -20.89 -23.69 2.06
CA ALA A 127 -21.94 -23.16 1.17
C ALA A 127 -22.87 -24.22 0.54
N GLY A 128 -22.95 -25.44 1.07
CA GLY A 128 -23.56 -26.56 0.35
C GLY A 128 -24.18 -27.68 1.18
N MET A 129 -24.66 -27.44 2.41
CA MET A 129 -25.53 -28.41 3.09
C MET A 129 -27.01 -28.04 2.90
N ASP A 130 -27.62 -28.75 1.94
CA ASP A 130 -29.03 -29.11 1.79
C ASP A 130 -30.11 -28.21 2.44
N MET A 131 -30.61 -27.23 1.68
CA MET A 131 -31.95 -26.65 1.87
C MET A 131 -32.90 -27.17 0.78
N LYS A 132 -33.18 -28.47 0.79
CA LYS A 132 -34.29 -29.07 0.02
C LYS A 132 -35.09 -30.06 0.87
N LYS A 133 -36.06 -29.57 1.65
CA LYS A 133 -37.49 -29.92 1.51
C LYS A 133 -38.39 -29.43 2.67
N LYS A 134 -39.60 -29.09 2.23
CA LYS A 134 -40.94 -29.19 2.86
C LYS A 134 -41.47 -28.00 3.66
N GLY A 135 -42.53 -27.41 3.09
CA GLY A 135 -43.51 -26.59 3.79
C GLY A 135 -44.41 -25.84 2.81
N GLU A 136 -45.32 -26.54 2.12
CA GLU A 136 -46.50 -25.89 1.56
C GLU A 136 -47.38 -25.46 2.75
N GLY A 137 -47.57 -24.15 2.94
CA GLY A 137 -48.57 -23.63 3.88
C GLY A 137 -48.22 -22.28 4.51
N ALA A 138 -49.17 -21.36 4.36
CA ALA A 138 -49.34 -20.07 5.07
C ALA A 138 -48.38 -18.93 4.69
N GLY A 139 -48.99 -17.79 4.37
CA GLY A 139 -48.29 -16.59 3.88
C GLY A 139 -47.44 -15.88 4.93
N GLY A 140 -46.68 -14.89 4.46
CA GLY A 140 -45.99 -13.93 5.30
C GLY A 140 -44.53 -13.74 4.91
N MET A 141 -44.19 -12.47 4.68
CA MET A 141 -42.86 -11.88 4.52
C MET A 141 -42.13 -12.21 3.21
N ALA A 142 -42.00 -11.17 2.38
CA ALA A 142 -40.97 -11.12 1.36
C ALA A 142 -39.62 -11.37 2.05
N MET A 143 -38.91 -12.40 1.64
CA MET A 143 -37.50 -12.57 2.00
C MET A 143 -36.77 -11.31 1.49
N GLU A 144 -36.19 -10.53 2.41
CA GLU A 144 -35.25 -9.48 2.03
C GLU A 144 -34.15 -10.16 1.20
N ALA A 145 -33.97 -9.74 -0.05
CA ALA A 145 -32.94 -10.31 -0.90
C ALA A 145 -31.60 -10.18 -0.17
N ALA A 146 -30.81 -11.26 -0.13
CA ALA A 146 -29.54 -11.26 0.56
C ALA A 146 -28.66 -10.13 -0.02
N LYS A 147 -28.15 -9.24 0.83
CA LYS A 147 -27.35 -8.10 0.37
C LYS A 147 -26.07 -8.61 -0.32
N PRO A 148 -25.62 -7.97 -1.42
CA PRO A 148 -24.43 -8.39 -2.14
C PRO A 148 -23.19 -8.36 -1.23
N VAL A 149 -22.24 -9.26 -1.49
CA VAL A 149 -20.94 -9.29 -0.82
C VAL A 149 -19.82 -9.00 -1.80
N SER A 150 -18.68 -8.55 -1.28
CA SER A 150 -17.41 -8.55 -2.00
C SER A 150 -16.35 -9.32 -1.23
N THR A 151 -15.15 -9.42 -1.80
CA THR A 151 -14.08 -10.25 -1.29
C THR A 151 -12.85 -9.40 -0.96
N VAL A 152 -12.34 -9.59 0.26
CA VAL A 152 -11.00 -9.18 0.68
C VAL A 152 -10.08 -10.39 0.54
N SER A 153 -9.00 -10.23 -0.23
CA SER A 153 -7.96 -11.25 -0.40
C SER A 153 -6.73 -10.90 0.44
N VAL A 154 -6.21 -11.87 1.18
CA VAL A 154 -4.92 -11.75 1.89
C VAL A 154 -3.88 -12.52 1.08
N VAL A 155 -2.82 -11.84 0.69
CA VAL A 155 -1.70 -12.36 -0.10
C VAL A 155 -0.48 -12.50 0.79
N ASP A 156 0.16 -13.67 0.78
CA ASP A 156 1.50 -13.87 1.37
C ASP A 156 2.53 -13.26 0.42
N LEU A 157 3.26 -12.24 0.89
CA LEU A 157 4.18 -11.46 0.05
C LEU A 157 5.48 -12.19 -0.27
N GLU A 158 5.89 -13.16 0.56
CA GLU A 158 7.06 -14.00 0.28
C GLU A 158 6.75 -14.93 -0.90
N LYS A 159 5.55 -15.53 -0.90
CA LYS A 159 5.13 -16.48 -1.94
C LYS A 159 4.43 -15.84 -3.13
N ARG A 160 3.92 -14.62 -2.97
CA ARG A 160 3.06 -13.91 -3.93
C ARG A 160 1.77 -14.67 -4.26
N GLU A 161 1.20 -15.32 -3.25
CA GLU A 161 0.03 -16.18 -3.38
C GLU A 161 -1.11 -15.73 -2.45
N VAL A 162 -2.35 -15.83 -2.94
CA VAL A 162 -3.54 -15.60 -2.11
C VAL A 162 -3.67 -16.74 -1.10
N VAL A 163 -3.50 -16.43 0.19
CA VAL A 163 -3.62 -17.39 1.29
C VAL A 163 -5.01 -17.38 1.94
N ARG A 164 -5.79 -16.32 1.74
CA ARG A 164 -7.15 -16.21 2.28
C ARG A 164 -8.05 -15.34 1.43
N ARG A 165 -9.34 -15.68 1.41
CA ARG A 165 -10.44 -14.81 0.94
C ARG A 165 -11.49 -14.70 2.03
N ILE A 166 -11.95 -13.48 2.27
CA ILE A 166 -12.89 -13.12 3.32
C ILE A 166 -14.02 -12.32 2.66
N ASP A 167 -15.26 -12.72 2.91
CA ASP A 167 -16.42 -12.00 2.39
C ASP A 167 -16.81 -10.87 3.33
N VAL A 168 -17.09 -9.71 2.74
CA VAL A 168 -17.56 -8.50 3.42
C VAL A 168 -18.78 -7.93 2.70
N PRO A 169 -19.65 -7.16 3.37
CA PRO A 169 -20.86 -6.62 2.73
C PRO A 169 -20.55 -5.55 1.69
N GLY A 170 -20.99 -5.72 0.44
CA GLY A 170 -20.77 -4.72 -0.63
C GLY A 170 -19.32 -4.58 -1.12
N ALA A 171 -19.13 -3.81 -2.20
CA ALA A 171 -17.84 -3.56 -2.84
C ALA A 171 -16.81 -2.92 -1.90
N VAL A 172 -15.56 -3.37 -1.93
CA VAL A 172 -14.46 -2.79 -1.15
C VAL A 172 -13.78 -1.66 -1.93
N HIS A 173 -13.81 -0.45 -1.36
CA HIS A 173 -13.21 0.73 -1.98
C HIS A 173 -11.79 1.03 -1.46
N HIS A 174 -11.60 1.04 -0.14
CA HIS A 174 -10.31 1.32 0.48
C HIS A 174 -9.94 0.25 1.50
N VAL A 175 -8.63 0.05 1.71
CA VAL A 175 -8.08 -0.87 2.70
C VAL A 175 -7.02 -0.15 3.54
N ALA A 176 -7.11 -0.24 4.86
CA ALA A 176 -6.08 0.22 5.78
C ALA A 176 -5.61 -0.94 6.66
N VAL A 177 -4.34 -0.95 7.06
CA VAL A 177 -3.78 -1.91 8.02
C VAL A 177 -3.25 -1.15 9.24
N SER A 178 -3.47 -1.71 10.43
CA SER A 178 -3.03 -1.11 11.69
C SER A 178 -1.50 -1.08 11.80
N PRO A 179 -0.92 -0.13 12.56
CA PRO A 179 0.53 -0.01 12.72
C PRO A 179 1.22 -1.25 13.30
N ASP A 180 0.49 -2.07 14.07
CA ASP A 180 0.97 -3.34 14.60
C ASP A 180 0.76 -4.54 13.64
N GLY A 181 0.18 -4.30 12.46
CA GLY A 181 -0.12 -5.31 11.45
C GLY A 181 -1.26 -6.27 11.82
N ARG A 182 -1.94 -6.06 12.95
CA ARG A 182 -2.96 -7.00 13.44
C ARG A 182 -4.30 -6.88 12.74
N PHE A 183 -4.75 -5.67 12.43
CA PHE A 183 -6.08 -5.44 11.90
C PHE A 183 -6.02 -4.83 10.50
N ALA A 184 -6.91 -5.28 9.62
CA ALA A 184 -7.27 -4.56 8.42
C ALA A 184 -8.66 -3.94 8.58
N VAL A 185 -8.84 -2.72 8.09
CA VAL A 185 -10.16 -2.08 7.97
C VAL A 185 -10.42 -1.80 6.51
N VAL A 186 -11.57 -2.22 6.03
CA VAL A 186 -12.01 -1.99 4.67
C VAL A 186 -13.24 -1.08 4.66
N THR A 187 -13.40 -0.23 3.64
CA THR A 187 -14.59 0.60 3.42
C THR A 187 -15.52 -0.02 2.37
N GLN A 188 -16.84 0.02 2.62
CA GLN A 188 -17.85 -0.50 1.69
C GLN A 188 -18.91 0.56 1.40
N PRO A 189 -18.72 1.41 0.37
CA PRO A 189 -19.57 2.57 0.10
C PRO A 189 -21.06 2.20 -0.05
N ASN A 190 -21.37 1.16 -0.82
CA ASN A 190 -22.75 0.74 -1.09
C ASN A 190 -23.45 0.12 0.12
N ALA A 191 -22.68 -0.28 1.13
CA ALA A 191 -23.20 -0.89 2.35
C ALA A 191 -23.17 0.08 3.55
N ASP A 192 -22.71 1.32 3.38
CA ASP A 192 -22.59 2.35 4.43
C ASP A 192 -21.82 1.88 5.68
N THR A 193 -20.87 0.96 5.47
CA THR A 193 -20.15 0.28 6.56
C THR A 193 -18.64 0.23 6.32
N VAL A 194 -17.91 0.03 7.41
CA VAL A 194 -16.57 -0.52 7.38
C VAL A 194 -16.55 -1.90 8.02
N THR A 195 -15.63 -2.76 7.59
CA THR A 195 -15.42 -4.07 8.20
C THR A 195 -13.99 -4.17 8.70
N ALA A 196 -13.84 -4.48 9.99
CA ALA A 196 -12.58 -4.78 10.63
C ALA A 196 -12.30 -6.28 10.59
N ILE A 197 -11.08 -6.65 10.20
CA ILE A 197 -10.62 -8.02 10.02
C ILE A 197 -9.39 -8.22 10.92
N ASP A 198 -9.41 -9.25 11.77
CA ASP A 198 -8.22 -9.68 12.52
C ASP A 198 -7.35 -10.55 11.60
N LEU A 199 -6.14 -10.09 11.31
CA LEU A 199 -5.19 -10.76 10.41
C LEU A 199 -4.43 -11.90 11.10
N SER A 200 -4.59 -12.08 12.42
CA SER A 200 -3.97 -13.21 13.12
C SER A 200 -4.67 -14.55 12.85
N ASP A 201 -5.99 -14.50 12.61
CA ASP A 201 -6.82 -15.68 12.30
C ASP A 201 -7.70 -15.50 11.05
N PHE A 202 -7.62 -14.34 10.40
CA PHE A 202 -8.38 -13.93 9.23
C PHE A 202 -9.90 -13.94 9.43
N SER A 203 -10.34 -13.59 10.64
CA SER A 203 -11.76 -13.47 10.99
C SER A 203 -12.26 -12.02 10.88
N VAL A 204 -13.56 -11.86 10.66
CA VAL A 204 -14.22 -10.55 10.77
C VAL A 204 -14.39 -10.24 12.25
N ALA A 205 -13.74 -9.19 12.72
CA ALA A 205 -13.83 -8.72 14.10
C ALA A 205 -15.09 -7.87 14.35
N ALA A 206 -15.45 -7.02 13.38
CA ALA A 206 -16.65 -6.18 13.44
C ALA A 206 -17.04 -5.64 12.06
N THR A 207 -18.33 -5.38 11.87
CA THR A 207 -18.83 -4.52 10.79
C THR A 207 -19.55 -3.34 11.43
N VAL A 208 -19.11 -2.12 11.11
CA VAL A 208 -19.52 -0.88 11.78
C VAL A 208 -20.23 0.03 10.78
N PRO A 209 -21.49 0.44 11.02
CA PRO A 209 -22.16 1.42 10.18
C PRO A 209 -21.60 2.82 10.46
N VAL A 210 -21.01 3.44 9.45
CA VAL A 210 -20.28 4.72 9.59
C VAL A 210 -20.99 5.89 8.90
N GLY A 211 -22.20 5.65 8.40
CA GLY A 211 -22.95 6.61 7.60
C GLY A 211 -22.70 6.44 6.11
N ALA A 212 -23.35 7.31 5.33
CA ALA A 212 -23.46 7.19 3.89
C ALA A 212 -22.11 7.29 3.16
N LEU A 213 -21.89 6.37 2.21
CA LEU A 213 -20.77 6.35 1.26
C LEU A 213 -19.38 6.48 1.93
N PRO A 214 -18.97 5.57 2.81
CA PRO A 214 -17.60 5.56 3.34
C PRO A 214 -16.58 5.37 2.23
N ASN A 215 -15.59 6.25 2.17
CA ASN A 215 -14.62 6.28 1.07
C ASN A 215 -13.25 5.76 1.51
N TYR A 216 -12.61 6.42 2.48
CA TYR A 216 -11.23 6.19 2.89
C TYR A 216 -11.15 5.82 4.38
N ALA A 217 -10.23 4.94 4.77
CA ALA A 217 -9.96 4.61 6.16
C ALA A 217 -8.48 4.77 6.47
N MET A 218 -8.12 5.16 7.70
CA MET A 218 -6.73 5.19 8.13
C MET A 218 -6.61 5.09 9.64
N PHE A 219 -5.64 4.30 10.11
CA PHE A 219 -5.33 4.19 11.53
C PHE A 219 -4.58 5.42 12.05
N ALA A 220 -4.84 5.79 13.30
CA ALA A 220 -3.95 6.67 14.04
C ALA A 220 -2.56 6.03 14.18
N PRO A 221 -1.48 6.83 14.30
CA PRO A 221 -0.12 6.30 14.47
C PRO A 221 0.05 5.37 15.68
N ASP A 222 -0.74 5.57 16.74
CA ASP A 222 -0.74 4.72 17.94
C ASP A 222 -1.54 3.41 17.80
N GLY A 223 -2.28 3.24 16.69
CA GLY A 223 -3.15 2.09 16.43
C GLY A 223 -4.42 2.02 17.27
N GLY A 224 -4.68 2.97 18.18
CA GLY A 224 -5.83 2.94 19.09
C GLY A 224 -7.14 3.43 18.46
N ARG A 225 -7.05 4.10 17.31
CA ARG A 225 -8.16 4.67 16.56
C ARG A 225 -8.04 4.39 15.07
N VAL A 226 -9.17 4.29 14.39
CA VAL A 226 -9.28 4.39 12.92
C VAL A 226 -10.24 5.52 12.56
N TYR A 227 -9.86 6.32 11.57
CA TYR A 227 -10.65 7.42 11.04
C TYR A 227 -11.17 7.03 9.67
N VAL A 228 -12.46 7.26 9.43
CA VAL A 228 -13.13 6.90 8.18
C VAL A 228 -13.82 8.13 7.61
N SER A 229 -13.57 8.47 6.36
CA SER A 229 -14.35 9.49 5.66
C SER A 229 -15.67 8.90 5.19
N SER A 230 -16.77 9.49 5.61
CA SER A 230 -18.13 9.14 5.18
C SER A 230 -18.61 10.24 4.23
N ALA A 231 -18.31 10.07 2.95
CA ALA A 231 -18.45 11.11 1.92
C ALA A 231 -19.89 11.62 1.82
N GLY A 232 -20.87 10.71 1.84
CA GLY A 232 -22.29 11.06 1.76
C GLY A 232 -22.88 11.63 3.04
N SER A 233 -22.11 11.65 4.13
CA SER A 233 -22.51 12.18 5.44
C SER A 233 -21.76 13.43 5.86
N ASP A 234 -20.84 13.93 5.04
CA ASP A 234 -20.00 15.10 5.31
C ASP A 234 -19.29 15.04 6.67
N ARG A 235 -18.76 13.85 7.00
CA ARG A 235 -18.10 13.58 8.28
C ARG A 235 -16.87 12.70 8.13
N VAL A 236 -15.96 12.86 9.08
CA VAL A 236 -14.95 11.85 9.44
C VAL A 236 -15.40 11.16 10.72
N VAL A 237 -15.55 9.83 10.68
CA VAL A 237 -15.95 8.99 11.80
C VAL A 237 -14.71 8.44 12.50
N GLU A 238 -14.60 8.68 13.80
CA GLU A 238 -13.56 8.10 14.64
C GLU A 238 -14.08 6.83 15.31
N ILE A 239 -13.39 5.71 15.09
CA ILE A 239 -13.73 4.40 15.64
C ILE A 239 -12.60 3.96 16.57
N SER A 240 -12.98 3.42 17.71
CA SER A 240 -12.08 2.81 18.69
C SER A 240 -11.65 1.41 18.25
N VAL A 241 -10.34 1.15 18.26
CA VAL A 241 -9.80 -0.19 17.97
C VAL A 241 -9.88 -1.04 19.24
N GLY A 242 -10.35 -2.28 19.10
CA GLY A 242 -10.52 -3.23 20.21
C GLY A 242 -11.98 -3.57 20.50
N ASP A 243 -12.85 -2.56 20.65
CA ASP A 243 -14.31 -2.76 20.79
C ASP A 243 -15.12 -2.24 19.58
N TRP A 244 -14.44 -1.65 18.59
CA TRP A 244 -14.99 -1.25 17.28
C TRP A 244 -16.20 -0.32 17.37
N LYS A 245 -16.24 0.54 18.39
CA LYS A 245 -17.31 1.51 18.56
C LYS A 245 -16.93 2.86 17.98
N ILE A 246 -17.91 3.53 17.37
CA ILE A 246 -17.78 4.94 17.02
C ILE A 246 -17.60 5.75 18.30
N ALA A 247 -16.46 6.41 18.41
CA ALA A 247 -16.15 7.33 19.51
C ALA A 247 -16.83 8.68 19.29
N ARG A 248 -16.80 9.19 18.05
CA ARG A 248 -17.49 10.41 17.61
C ARG A 248 -17.48 10.52 16.09
N ALA A 249 -18.30 11.43 15.57
CA ALA A 249 -18.26 11.85 14.19
C ALA A 249 -17.90 13.34 14.13
N ILE A 250 -16.89 13.68 13.33
CA ILE A 250 -16.32 15.01 13.19
C ILE A 250 -16.87 15.62 11.91
N GLU A 251 -17.48 16.80 12.02
CA GLU A 251 -17.98 17.54 10.86
C GLU A 251 -16.83 18.01 9.96
N THR A 252 -17.02 17.90 8.65
CA THR A 252 -16.08 18.34 7.62
C THR A 252 -16.75 19.30 6.64
N GLY A 253 -16.08 19.59 5.52
CA GLY A 253 -16.74 20.10 4.32
C GLY A 253 -17.48 18.99 3.57
N ALA A 254 -18.06 19.34 2.42
CA ALA A 254 -18.86 18.44 1.59
C ALA A 254 -18.02 17.36 0.89
N GLY A 255 -18.50 16.12 0.91
CA GLY A 255 -17.89 14.99 0.21
C GLY A 255 -16.44 14.71 0.65
N PRO A 256 -16.18 14.43 1.94
CA PRO A 256 -14.85 14.04 2.39
C PRO A 256 -14.44 12.70 1.74
N GLU A 257 -13.28 12.67 1.10
CA GLU A 257 -12.72 11.48 0.45
C GLU A 257 -11.41 11.07 1.12
N HIS A 258 -10.25 11.38 0.55
CA HIS A 258 -8.97 10.92 1.06
C HIS A 258 -8.52 11.64 2.33
N LEU A 259 -7.80 10.91 3.19
CA LEU A 259 -7.33 11.36 4.50
C LEU A 259 -5.82 11.16 4.62
N VAL A 260 -5.14 12.05 5.35
CA VAL A 260 -3.77 11.84 5.85
C VAL A 260 -3.63 12.40 7.27
N ILE A 261 -2.88 11.73 8.14
CA ILE A 261 -2.62 12.12 9.54
C ILE A 261 -1.14 12.45 9.66
N ASP A 262 -0.82 13.48 10.43
CA ASP A 262 0.57 13.79 10.71
C ASP A 262 1.25 12.70 11.56
N ALA A 263 2.58 12.66 11.55
CA ALA A 263 3.34 11.63 12.28
C ALA A 263 3.10 11.62 13.79
N LYS A 264 2.54 12.72 14.35
CA LYS A 264 2.28 12.85 15.78
C LYS A 264 0.87 12.39 16.17
N GLY A 265 -0.03 12.21 15.21
CA GLY A 265 -1.44 11.96 15.48
C GLY A 265 -2.19 13.18 16.01
N GLU A 266 -1.71 14.39 15.74
CA GLU A 266 -2.30 15.65 16.24
C GLU A 266 -3.25 16.28 15.21
N ARG A 267 -2.93 16.14 13.92
CA ARG A 267 -3.71 16.67 12.81
C ARG A 267 -4.10 15.60 11.82
N LEU A 268 -5.34 15.70 11.34
CA LEU A 268 -5.83 14.99 10.16
C LEU A 268 -6.17 16.01 9.07
N TYR A 269 -5.77 15.71 7.84
CA TYR A 269 -6.10 16.48 6.66
C TYR A 269 -7.02 15.66 5.77
N VAL A 270 -8.14 16.25 5.37
CA VAL A 270 -9.18 15.60 4.57
C VAL A 270 -9.44 16.39 3.30
N VAL A 271 -9.50 15.71 2.16
CA VAL A 271 -10.00 16.29 0.91
C VAL A 271 -11.53 16.35 0.98
N ASN A 272 -12.11 17.55 0.94
CA ASN A 272 -13.54 17.77 0.78
C ASN A 272 -13.79 18.05 -0.71
N ASN A 273 -14.02 16.99 -1.48
CA ASN A 273 -14.12 17.05 -2.94
C ASN A 273 -15.28 17.96 -3.38
N GLY A 274 -16.43 17.87 -2.70
CA GLY A 274 -17.62 18.67 -3.01
C GLY A 274 -17.42 20.19 -2.82
N ASP A 275 -16.47 20.59 -1.97
CA ASP A 275 -16.16 21.99 -1.68
C ASP A 275 -14.90 22.51 -2.38
N GLY A 276 -14.08 21.64 -2.97
CA GLY A 276 -12.78 22.02 -3.51
C GLY A 276 -11.78 22.47 -2.43
N THR A 277 -11.89 21.91 -1.21
CA THR A 277 -11.05 22.30 -0.06
C THR A 277 -10.31 21.12 0.57
N VAL A 278 -9.23 21.43 1.29
CA VAL A 278 -8.63 20.52 2.27
C VAL A 278 -9.00 21.00 3.68
N GLY A 279 -9.71 20.17 4.44
CA GLY A 279 -10.00 20.40 5.86
C GLY A 279 -8.80 20.03 6.73
N GLU A 280 -8.43 20.90 7.67
CA GLU A 280 -7.47 20.57 8.75
C GLU A 280 -8.25 20.31 10.04
N ILE A 281 -8.14 19.10 10.59
CA ILE A 281 -8.85 18.65 11.78
C ILE A 281 -7.86 18.49 12.93
N ASP A 282 -8.19 19.07 14.08
CA ASP A 282 -7.52 18.79 15.35
C ASP A 282 -8.09 17.49 15.92
N LEU A 283 -7.25 16.46 16.03
CA LEU A 283 -7.69 15.14 16.47
C LEU A 283 -7.96 15.07 17.98
N ALA A 284 -7.33 15.91 18.80
CA ALA A 284 -7.66 15.93 20.23
C ALA A 284 -9.05 16.55 20.44
N ALA A 285 -9.28 17.72 19.85
CA ALA A 285 -10.54 18.44 19.94
C ALA A 285 -11.68 17.76 19.15
N GLY A 286 -11.35 16.98 18.11
CA GLY A 286 -12.34 16.37 17.21
C GLY A 286 -13.10 17.41 16.41
N LYS A 287 -12.38 18.39 15.86
CA LYS A 287 -12.98 19.53 15.18
C LYS A 287 -12.11 20.00 14.01
N GLN A 288 -12.76 20.31 12.89
CA GLN A 288 -12.12 21.04 11.80
C GLN A 288 -11.74 22.46 12.24
N LEU A 289 -10.46 22.78 12.16
CA LEU A 289 -9.90 24.09 12.48
C LEU A 289 -10.12 25.09 11.34
N ARG A 290 -9.93 24.64 10.10
CA ARG A 290 -10.07 25.47 8.90
C ARG A 290 -10.29 24.60 7.65
N ALA A 291 -10.80 25.24 6.60
CA ALA A 291 -10.86 24.72 5.25
C ALA A 291 -9.90 25.52 4.37
N ILE A 292 -9.03 24.83 3.63
CA ILE A 292 -8.00 25.41 2.76
C ILE A 292 -8.53 25.31 1.32
N PRO A 293 -8.83 26.41 0.63
CA PRO A 293 -9.21 26.36 -0.78
C PRO A 293 -8.05 25.84 -1.62
N VAL A 294 -8.32 24.83 -2.47
CA VAL A 294 -7.30 24.19 -3.29
C VAL A 294 -7.62 24.28 -4.78
N GLY A 295 -8.80 23.84 -5.19
CA GLY A 295 -9.18 23.78 -6.61
C GLY A 295 -10.40 22.89 -6.86
N ASP A 296 -10.74 22.68 -8.12
CA ASP A 296 -11.94 21.93 -8.52
C ASP A 296 -11.66 20.43 -8.72
N VAL A 297 -12.61 19.60 -8.30
CA VAL A 297 -12.56 18.12 -8.34
C VAL A 297 -11.26 17.56 -7.77
N LEU A 298 -11.18 17.50 -6.45
CA LEU A 298 -10.03 16.97 -5.72
C LEU A 298 -10.13 15.45 -5.58
N HIS A 299 -9.00 14.77 -5.42
CA HIS A 299 -9.02 13.33 -5.14
C HIS A 299 -7.92 12.91 -4.15
N GLY A 300 -6.72 12.59 -4.64
CA GLY A 300 -5.60 12.14 -3.81
C GLY A 300 -4.99 13.24 -2.95
N ILE A 301 -4.71 12.91 -1.69
CA ILE A 301 -3.86 13.69 -0.79
C ILE A 301 -2.83 12.79 -0.12
N ASP A 302 -1.62 13.28 0.06
CA ASP A 302 -0.63 12.65 0.95
C ASP A 302 0.33 13.70 1.54
N LEU A 303 0.92 13.39 2.70
CA LEU A 303 1.91 14.23 3.37
C LEU A 303 3.31 13.84 2.92
N GLY A 304 4.16 14.80 2.58
CA GLY A 304 5.56 14.55 2.21
C GLY A 304 6.40 13.97 3.34
N ASP A 305 7.57 13.44 2.99
CA ASP A 305 8.54 12.88 3.95
C ASP A 305 9.03 13.91 4.99
N ASP A 306 8.88 15.21 4.69
CA ASP A 306 9.24 16.29 5.60
C ASP A 306 8.15 16.64 6.63
N GLY A 307 6.98 16.01 6.56
CA GLY A 307 5.84 16.29 7.43
C GLY A 307 5.29 17.73 7.31
N ARG A 308 5.76 18.49 6.32
CA ARG A 308 5.48 19.93 6.16
C ARG A 308 4.61 20.20 4.95
N ARG A 309 4.70 19.38 3.91
CA ARG A 309 4.01 19.63 2.64
C ARG A 309 2.92 18.61 2.38
N LEU A 310 1.70 19.09 2.17
CA LEU A 310 0.60 18.30 1.65
C LEU A 310 0.64 18.33 0.13
N PHE A 311 0.63 17.15 -0.48
CA PHE A 311 0.48 17.00 -1.92
C PHE A 311 -0.96 16.65 -2.24
N VAL A 312 -1.58 17.40 -3.15
CA VAL A 312 -3.00 17.22 -3.51
C VAL A 312 -3.14 17.15 -5.02
N ALA A 313 -3.79 16.11 -5.52
CA ALA A 313 -4.19 15.99 -6.91
C ALA A 313 -5.51 16.76 -7.13
N ILE A 314 -5.46 17.68 -8.10
CA ILE A 314 -6.60 18.47 -8.56
C ILE A 314 -6.96 17.94 -9.94
N MET A 315 -7.88 16.99 -9.97
CA MET A 315 -8.24 16.26 -11.18
C MET A 315 -8.88 17.18 -12.21
N GLY A 316 -9.78 18.07 -11.77
CA GLY A 316 -10.50 19.02 -12.64
C GLY A 316 -9.60 20.06 -13.30
N GLU A 317 -8.40 20.28 -12.75
CA GLU A 317 -7.44 21.26 -13.27
C GLU A 317 -6.18 20.64 -13.89
N ASN A 318 -6.06 19.30 -13.91
CA ASN A 318 -4.86 18.59 -14.35
C ASN A 318 -3.58 19.05 -13.62
N LYS A 319 -3.65 19.19 -12.29
CA LYS A 319 -2.52 19.67 -11.49
C LYS A 319 -2.25 18.79 -10.27
N LEU A 320 -0.99 18.77 -9.88
CA LEU A 320 -0.56 18.41 -8.53
C LEU A 320 -0.08 19.68 -7.83
N ILE A 321 -0.56 19.92 -6.60
CA ILE A 321 -0.06 20.99 -5.75
C ILE A 321 0.78 20.46 -4.60
N ALA A 322 1.71 21.27 -4.09
CA ALA A 322 2.38 21.10 -2.81
C ALA A 322 2.06 22.30 -1.91
N TYR A 323 1.16 22.09 -0.95
CA TYR A 323 0.78 23.08 0.05
C TYR A 323 1.72 23.01 1.26
N ASP A 324 2.35 24.13 1.60
CA ASP A 324 3.23 24.26 2.76
C ASP A 324 2.41 24.59 4.01
N LEU A 325 2.37 23.67 4.97
CA LEU A 325 1.59 23.80 6.20
C LEU A 325 2.06 24.94 7.11
N VAL A 326 3.30 25.41 6.96
CA VAL A 326 3.87 26.45 7.80
C VAL A 326 3.66 27.84 7.20
N THR A 327 3.87 28.01 5.90
CA THR A 327 3.70 29.31 5.24
C THR A 327 2.29 29.55 4.72
N GLY A 328 1.50 28.48 4.55
CA GLY A 328 0.15 28.55 4.00
C GLY A 328 0.10 28.80 2.49
N THR A 329 1.23 28.64 1.79
CA THR A 329 1.36 28.86 0.33
C THR A 329 1.50 27.53 -0.39
N PHE A 330 1.09 27.45 -1.66
CA PHE A 330 1.36 26.27 -2.49
C PHE A 330 2.15 26.58 -3.77
N ARG A 331 2.81 25.55 -4.29
CA ARG A 331 3.34 25.48 -5.67
C ARG A 331 2.57 24.41 -6.43
N SER A 332 2.58 24.47 -7.75
CA SER A 332 1.90 23.50 -8.61
C SER A 332 2.77 23.00 -9.75
N THR A 333 2.44 21.82 -10.27
CA THR A 333 2.93 21.29 -11.54
C THR A 333 1.74 20.72 -12.33
N GLU A 334 1.79 20.80 -13.65
CA GLU A 334 0.75 20.27 -14.53
C GLU A 334 0.98 18.76 -14.75
N LEU A 335 -0.07 17.97 -14.58
CA LEU A 335 -0.11 16.52 -14.83
C LEU A 335 -1.38 16.20 -15.62
N ALA A 336 -1.35 16.43 -16.92
CA ALA A 336 -2.50 16.11 -17.78
C ALA A 336 -2.36 14.71 -18.39
N SER A 337 -3.41 13.87 -18.43
CA SER A 337 -4.79 14.14 -17.98
C SER A 337 -5.17 13.36 -16.71
N GLY A 338 -5.93 14.01 -15.82
CA GLY A 338 -6.61 13.41 -14.68
C GLY A 338 -5.71 12.86 -13.57
N PRO A 339 -4.90 13.69 -12.87
CA PRO A 339 -4.15 13.24 -11.70
C PRO A 339 -5.12 12.79 -10.60
N PHE A 340 -4.85 11.63 -10.01
CA PHE A 340 -5.85 10.88 -9.28
C PHE A 340 -5.41 10.49 -7.86
N HIS A 341 -4.76 9.33 -7.65
CA HIS A 341 -4.18 9.01 -6.34
C HIS A 341 -2.79 9.62 -6.22
N VAL A 342 -2.45 10.08 -5.01
CA VAL A 342 -1.13 10.61 -4.65
C VAL A 342 -0.59 9.72 -3.54
N MET A 343 0.66 9.26 -3.69
CA MET A 343 1.38 8.54 -2.64
C MET A 343 2.81 9.07 -2.58
N ALA A 344 3.23 9.58 -1.43
CA ALA A 344 4.63 9.81 -1.17
C ALA A 344 5.33 8.47 -0.94
N VAL A 345 6.34 8.20 -1.77
CA VAL A 345 7.20 7.03 -1.65
C VAL A 345 8.20 7.31 -0.52
N ARG A 346 7.94 6.71 0.63
CA ARG A 346 8.60 7.03 1.90
C ARG A 346 10.08 6.80 1.80
N GLY A 347 10.85 7.80 2.23
CA GLY A 347 12.31 7.74 2.24
C GLY A 347 12.98 7.84 0.86
N ARG A 348 12.20 8.04 -0.21
CA ARG A 348 12.71 8.16 -1.58
C ARG A 348 12.62 9.57 -2.15
N GLY A 349 12.00 10.52 -1.42
CA GLY A 349 11.89 11.91 -1.83
C GLY A 349 11.16 12.10 -3.17
N LYS A 350 10.23 11.19 -3.49
CA LYS A 350 9.42 11.20 -4.71
C LYS A 350 7.97 10.83 -4.42
N LEU A 351 7.08 11.23 -5.32
CA LEU A 351 5.66 10.89 -5.29
C LEU A 351 5.36 9.98 -6.46
N TYR A 352 4.45 9.06 -6.25
CA TYR A 352 3.69 8.42 -7.31
C TYR A 352 2.33 9.09 -7.39
N VAL A 353 1.99 9.56 -8.58
CA VAL A 353 0.67 10.11 -8.88
C VAL A 353 0.07 9.29 -10.01
N SER A 354 -1.05 8.63 -9.79
CA SER A 354 -1.72 7.86 -10.85
C SER A 354 -2.62 8.74 -11.70
N SER A 355 -2.89 8.31 -12.93
CA SER A 355 -3.88 8.95 -13.80
C SER A 355 -5.20 8.18 -13.80
N ALA A 356 -6.31 8.91 -13.66
CA ALA A 356 -7.66 8.36 -13.79
C ALA A 356 -8.07 8.09 -15.26
N GLU A 357 -7.39 8.74 -16.20
CA GLU A 357 -7.75 8.77 -17.63
C GLU A 357 -6.76 8.01 -18.51
N GLU A 358 -5.50 7.93 -18.07
CA GLU A 358 -4.43 7.30 -18.81
C GLU A 358 -3.75 6.18 -17.99
N PRO A 359 -3.28 5.11 -18.64
CA PRO A 359 -2.72 3.96 -17.95
C PRO A 359 -1.25 4.20 -17.54
N ARG A 360 -1.02 5.19 -16.66
CA ARG A 360 0.32 5.54 -16.15
C ARG A 360 0.31 6.05 -14.71
N ILE A 361 1.49 6.03 -14.12
CA ILE A 361 1.84 6.71 -12.87
C ILE A 361 2.98 7.68 -13.17
N TRP A 362 2.84 8.94 -12.79
CA TRP A 362 3.93 9.91 -12.79
C TRP A 362 4.81 9.74 -11.56
N VAL A 363 6.13 9.81 -11.77
CA VAL A 363 7.13 9.87 -10.70
C VAL A 363 7.58 11.31 -10.55
N ILE A 364 7.19 11.96 -9.45
CA ILE A 364 7.43 13.39 -9.22
C ILE A 364 8.45 13.60 -8.11
N ASP A 365 9.39 14.51 -8.28
CA ASP A 365 10.27 14.98 -7.20
C ASP A 365 9.45 15.69 -6.11
N GLN A 366 9.47 15.19 -4.87
CA GLN A 366 8.71 15.81 -3.78
C GLN A 366 9.14 17.25 -3.52
N LYS A 367 10.43 17.58 -3.68
CA LYS A 367 11.01 18.90 -3.39
C LYS A 367 10.75 19.92 -4.49
N THR A 368 11.00 19.53 -5.74
CA THR A 368 10.96 20.45 -6.90
C THR A 368 9.62 20.45 -7.63
N LEU A 369 8.79 19.41 -7.48
CA LEU A 369 7.61 19.12 -8.30
C LEU A 369 7.92 18.81 -9.77
N GLU A 370 9.18 18.51 -10.09
CA GLU A 370 9.59 18.13 -11.44
C GLU A 370 9.23 16.66 -11.71
N LEU A 371 8.75 16.40 -12.94
CA LEU A 371 8.54 15.05 -13.44
C LEU A 371 9.90 14.37 -13.64
N ARG A 372 10.13 13.26 -12.93
CA ARG A 372 11.35 12.44 -13.03
C ARG A 372 11.19 11.28 -14.01
N GLY A 373 9.97 10.81 -14.23
CA GLY A 373 9.69 9.68 -15.12
C GLY A 373 8.25 9.20 -14.99
N GLU A 374 7.94 8.11 -15.68
CA GLU A 374 6.61 7.52 -15.68
C GLU A 374 6.70 5.99 -15.61
N ILE A 375 5.71 5.38 -14.96
CA ILE A 375 5.54 3.94 -14.86
C ILE A 375 4.28 3.57 -15.64
N PRO A 376 4.40 2.82 -16.75
CA PRO A 376 3.23 2.33 -17.47
C PRO A 376 2.51 1.28 -16.63
N ILE A 377 1.18 1.33 -16.60
CA ILE A 377 0.34 0.37 -15.88
C ILE A 377 -0.79 -0.14 -16.77
N GLU A 378 -1.59 -1.07 -16.26
CA GLU A 378 -2.88 -1.44 -16.85
C GLU A 378 -4.00 -0.88 -15.97
N GLY A 379 -4.91 -0.07 -16.54
CA GLY A 379 -5.96 0.58 -15.75
C GLY A 379 -5.48 1.84 -15.01
N LYS A 380 -6.16 2.20 -13.92
CA LYS A 380 -6.00 3.51 -13.25
C LYS A 380 -4.95 3.57 -12.16
N GLY A 381 -4.58 2.43 -11.55
CA GLY A 381 -3.70 2.41 -10.37
C GLY A 381 -4.30 3.21 -9.21
N HIS A 382 -5.32 2.64 -8.55
CA HIS A 382 -6.05 3.29 -7.44
C HIS A 382 -5.17 3.38 -6.17
N GLN A 383 -5.60 2.83 -5.03
CA GLN A 383 -4.84 2.94 -3.79
C GLN A 383 -3.56 2.10 -3.88
N MET A 384 -2.42 2.77 -4.09
CA MET A 384 -1.10 2.14 -4.05
C MET A 384 -0.69 1.91 -2.59
N ALA A 385 0.11 0.86 -2.35
CA ALA A 385 0.71 0.63 -1.04
C ALA A 385 2.20 0.34 -1.17
N GLN A 386 2.99 0.97 -0.31
CA GLN A 386 4.41 0.67 -0.16
C GLN A 386 4.59 -0.35 0.95
N GLN A 387 5.36 -1.40 0.70
CA GLN A 387 5.96 -2.21 1.75
C GLN A 387 7.16 -1.44 2.29
N LEU A 388 7.08 -1.01 3.55
CA LEU A 388 8.23 -0.43 4.21
C LEU A 388 9.17 -1.57 4.61
N GLY A 389 10.45 -1.44 4.24
CA GLY A 389 11.47 -2.35 4.74
C GLY A 389 11.57 -2.25 6.26
N SER A 390 11.58 -3.39 6.94
CA SER A 390 11.80 -3.52 8.38
C SER A 390 13.20 -3.12 8.85
#